data_AF-A0A356X7E5-F1
#
_entry.id   AF-A0A356X7E5-F1
#
_cell.length_a   1.000
_cell.length_b   1.000
_cell.length_c   1.000
_cell.angle_alpha   90.00
_cell.angle_beta   90.00
_cell.angle_gamma   90.00
#
_symmetry.space_group_name_H-M   'P 1'
#
loop_
_entity.id
_entity.type
_entity.pdbx_description
1 polymer ?
#
loop_
_entity_poly.entity_id
_entity_poly.type
_entity_poly.pdbx_seq_one_letter_code
_entity_poly.pdbx_strand_id
1 'polypeptide(L)'
;MNDDFMASTHPNSVEYAKQVSGRRKVTDTDGEMNRVYAVEDTFSLTGSFADHRLRLKASEVEAFTYALAAALSSRIKGLGAFSGYSNQFSDHKWITALADDLAANAGSSALTAGSQHKPEVHAAVAAINQALGNAGNTVNYLEVPHFEDQNNNQAFADVVADMKAGNIDTVVMVGVNPVQTAPADLDFEN
;
A
#
# COMPACT_ATOMS: atom_id res chain seq x y z
N MET A 1 5.22 0.89 1.12
CA MET A 1 5.25 1.66 -0.13
C MET A 1 4.21 2.76 -0.03
N ASN A 2 4.67 3.97 0.31
CA ASN A 2 3.84 5.17 0.47
C ASN A 2 2.57 4.94 1.31
N ASP A 3 2.73 4.18 2.38
CA ASP A 3 1.63 3.79 3.27
C ASP A 3 1.86 4.47 4.63
N ASP A 4 0.99 5.42 4.96
CA ASP A 4 1.05 6.12 6.24
C ASP A 4 0.18 5.43 7.28
N PHE A 5 0.56 4.19 7.63
CA PHE A 5 -0.22 3.35 8.54
C PHE A 5 -0.28 3.89 9.98
N MET A 6 0.58 4.85 10.35
CA MET A 6 0.54 5.53 11.64
C MET A 6 -0.35 6.77 11.66
N ALA A 7 -0.82 7.26 10.52
CA ALA A 7 -1.70 8.43 10.47
C ALA A 7 -3.12 8.11 10.89
N SER A 8 -3.81 9.08 11.50
CA SER A 8 -5.21 8.96 11.92
C SER A 8 -6.18 8.68 10.76
N THR A 9 -5.76 8.93 9.52
CA THR A 9 -6.50 8.58 8.30
C THR A 9 -6.51 7.08 8.01
N HIS A 10 -5.55 6.33 8.54
CA HIS A 10 -5.50 4.88 8.38
C HIS A 10 -6.41 4.19 9.42
N PRO A 11 -7.34 3.30 9.00
CA PRO A 11 -8.38 2.74 9.89
C PRO A 11 -7.82 1.94 11.06
N ASN A 12 -6.70 1.24 10.87
CA ASN A 12 -6.02 0.46 11.91
C ASN A 12 -4.83 1.19 12.56
N SER A 13 -4.78 2.52 12.46
CA SER A 13 -3.59 3.30 12.85
C SER A 13 -3.16 3.10 14.30
N VAL A 14 -4.11 3.04 15.24
CA VAL A 14 -3.81 2.83 16.66
C VAL A 14 -3.16 1.45 16.89
N GLU A 15 -3.70 0.41 16.28
CA GLU A 15 -3.19 -0.96 16.44
C GLU A 15 -1.81 -1.09 15.79
N TYR A 16 -1.65 -0.64 14.55
CA TYR A 16 -0.37 -0.73 13.84
C TYR A 16 0.71 0.14 14.50
N ALA A 17 0.37 1.34 14.96
CA ALA A 17 1.30 2.16 15.71
C ALA A 17 1.76 1.49 17.01
N LYS A 18 0.84 0.85 17.76
CA LYS A 18 1.15 0.11 18.98
C LYS A 18 2.03 -1.12 18.70
N GLN A 19 1.70 -1.91 17.68
CA GLN A 19 2.47 -3.11 17.32
C GLN A 19 3.89 -2.77 16.90
N VAL A 20 4.06 -1.77 16.02
CA VAL A 20 5.39 -1.38 15.52
C VAL A 20 6.22 -0.70 16.61
N SER A 21 5.63 0.21 17.41
CA SER A 21 6.37 0.85 18.51
C SER A 21 6.74 -0.13 19.63
N GLY A 22 5.89 -1.11 19.93
CA GLY A 22 6.16 -2.15 20.91
C GLY A 22 7.39 -3.00 20.58
N ARG A 23 7.66 -3.23 19.28
CA ARG A 23 8.84 -3.96 18.78
C ARG A 23 10.09 -3.09 18.59
N ARG A 24 10.03 -1.83 19.05
CA ARG A 24 11.14 -0.86 18.99
C ARG A 24 11.47 -0.28 20.36
N LYS A 25 10.93 -0.88 21.43
CA LYS A 25 11.29 -0.52 22.80
C LYS A 25 12.61 -1.21 23.17
N VAL A 26 13.67 -0.42 23.32
CA VAL A 26 14.97 -0.93 23.78
C VAL A 26 14.90 -1.21 25.28
N THR A 27 14.90 -2.49 25.64
CA THR A 27 14.93 -2.95 27.05
C THR A 27 16.20 -3.72 27.42
N ASP A 28 17.06 -4.00 26.44
CA ASP A 28 18.32 -4.73 26.58
C ASP A 28 19.33 -4.21 25.55
N THR A 29 20.63 -4.44 25.76
CA THR A 29 21.72 -4.01 24.87
C THR A 29 21.88 -4.89 23.64
N ASP A 30 21.46 -6.16 23.72
CA ASP A 30 21.57 -7.14 22.63
C ASP A 30 20.24 -7.40 21.90
N GLY A 31 19.20 -6.61 22.22
CA GLY A 31 17.87 -6.78 21.64
C GLY A 31 17.77 -6.36 20.18
N GLU A 32 16.99 -7.11 19.39
CA GLU A 32 16.64 -6.74 18.02
C GLU A 32 15.42 -5.82 17.96
N MET A 33 15.36 -4.97 16.93
CA MET A 33 14.24 -4.07 16.69
C MET A 33 13.73 -4.20 15.26
N ASN A 34 12.43 -3.98 15.09
CA ASN A 34 11.85 -3.85 13.75
C ASN A 34 12.49 -2.68 13.02
N ARG A 35 13.05 -2.92 11.82
CA ARG A 35 13.45 -1.86 10.90
C ARG A 35 12.25 -1.39 10.10
N VAL A 36 12.06 -0.08 10.01
CA VAL A 36 10.98 0.53 9.23
C VAL A 36 11.58 1.29 8.05
N TYR A 37 11.19 0.86 6.85
CA TYR A 37 11.54 1.50 5.59
C TYR A 37 10.33 2.24 5.02
N ALA A 38 10.43 3.56 4.92
CA ALA A 38 9.42 4.41 4.29
C ALA A 38 9.91 4.87 2.92
N VAL A 39 9.33 4.30 1.86
CA VAL A 39 9.50 4.78 0.48
C VAL A 39 8.24 5.54 0.11
N GLU A 40 8.28 6.86 0.08
CA GLU A 40 7.10 7.72 0.04
C GLU A 40 7.32 8.99 -0.79
N ASP A 41 6.25 9.61 -1.24
CA ASP A 41 6.32 10.85 -2.02
C ASP A 41 6.25 12.10 -1.16
N THR A 42 5.37 12.10 -0.17
CA THR A 42 5.21 13.17 0.81
C THR A 42 5.76 12.73 2.16
N PHE A 43 6.27 13.67 2.97
CA PHE A 43 6.73 13.38 4.33
C PHE A 43 5.54 13.02 5.23
N SER A 44 5.51 11.79 5.72
CA SER A 44 4.37 11.21 6.45
C SER A 44 4.68 10.97 7.94
N LEU A 45 3.67 10.65 8.75
CA LEU A 45 3.89 10.31 10.16
C LEU A 45 4.70 9.02 10.30
N THR A 46 4.36 8.02 9.50
CA THR A 46 5.11 6.75 9.38
C THR A 46 6.54 7.01 8.91
N GLY A 47 6.72 7.90 7.94
CA GLY A 47 8.03 8.31 7.44
C GLY A 47 8.88 9.03 8.47
N SER A 48 8.27 9.82 9.36
CA SER A 48 8.96 10.47 10.49
C SER A 48 9.46 9.48 11.55
N PHE A 49 8.79 8.33 11.69
CA PHE A 49 9.12 7.28 12.64
C PHE A 49 10.06 6.21 12.05
N ALA A 50 10.24 6.20 10.73
CA ALA A 50 11.04 5.23 10.00
C ALA A 50 12.55 5.39 10.26
N ASP A 51 13.28 4.28 10.24
CA ASP A 51 14.76 4.30 10.31
C ASP A 51 15.37 4.74 8.99
N HIS A 52 14.74 4.30 7.90
CA HIS A 52 15.16 4.59 6.55
C HIS A 52 14.01 5.22 5.81
N ARG A 53 14.24 6.43 5.28
CA ARG A 53 13.27 7.13 4.46
C ARG A 53 13.83 7.48 3.08
N LEU A 54 13.13 7.08 2.02
CA LEU A 54 13.43 7.44 0.64
C LEU A 54 12.27 8.27 0.08
N ARG A 55 12.58 9.50 -0.37
CA ARG A 55 11.64 10.32 -1.11
C ARG A 55 11.65 9.89 -2.59
N LEU A 56 10.50 9.53 -3.15
CA LEU A 56 10.29 9.25 -4.57
C LEU A 56 9.09 10.02 -5.12
N LYS A 57 8.96 10.21 -6.42
CA LYS A 57 7.68 10.74 -6.94
C LYS A 57 6.58 9.69 -6.81
N ALA A 58 5.33 10.09 -6.61
CA ALA A 58 4.20 9.16 -6.57
C ALA A 58 4.12 8.27 -7.83
N SER A 59 4.45 8.83 -9.01
CA SER A 59 4.51 8.10 -10.28
C SER A 59 5.67 7.09 -10.39
N GLU A 60 6.66 7.17 -9.50
CA GLU A 60 7.83 6.29 -9.49
C GLU A 60 7.67 5.10 -8.52
N VAL A 61 6.69 5.13 -7.61
CA VAL A 61 6.48 4.07 -6.60
C VAL A 61 6.15 2.74 -7.25
N GLU A 62 5.39 2.74 -8.36
CA GLU A 62 5.08 1.52 -9.12
C GLU A 62 6.37 0.88 -9.68
N ALA A 63 7.17 1.67 -10.40
CA ALA A 63 8.43 1.20 -10.95
C ALA A 63 9.40 0.72 -9.86
N PHE A 64 9.46 1.41 -8.71
CA PHE A 64 10.27 0.99 -7.57
C PHE A 64 9.79 -0.34 -6.99
N THR A 65 8.47 -0.54 -6.86
CA THR A 65 7.88 -1.77 -6.33
C THR A 65 8.19 -2.97 -7.25
N TYR A 66 8.10 -2.79 -8.57
CA TYR A 66 8.46 -3.86 -9.51
C TYR A 66 9.96 -4.16 -9.54
N ALA A 67 10.82 -3.14 -9.38
CA ALA A 67 12.26 -3.36 -9.22
C ALA A 67 12.57 -4.16 -7.95
N LEU A 68 11.85 -3.91 -6.85
CA LEU A 68 11.98 -4.68 -5.61
C LEU A 68 11.52 -6.13 -5.82
N ALA A 69 10.38 -6.35 -6.47
CA ALA A 69 9.89 -7.68 -6.80
C ALA A 69 10.89 -8.46 -7.68
N ALA A 70 11.47 -7.80 -8.68
CA ALA A 70 12.49 -8.37 -9.56
C ALA A 70 13.75 -8.75 -8.79
N ALA A 71 14.25 -7.87 -7.91
CA ALA A 71 15.40 -8.16 -7.05
C ALA A 71 15.12 -9.30 -6.06
N LEU A 72 13.90 -9.39 -5.51
CA LEU A 72 13.52 -10.51 -4.65
C LEU A 72 13.39 -11.83 -5.45
N SER A 73 13.00 -11.79 -6.72
CA SER A 73 12.88 -13.00 -7.55
C SER A 73 14.19 -13.77 -7.71
N SER A 74 15.35 -13.13 -7.51
CA SER A 74 16.66 -13.79 -7.52
C SER A 74 17.08 -14.35 -6.14
N ARG A 75 16.32 -14.06 -5.08
CA ARG A 75 16.63 -14.42 -3.68
C ARG A 75 15.64 -15.42 -3.10
N ILE A 76 14.39 -15.35 -3.52
CA ILE A 76 13.29 -16.20 -3.05
C ILE A 76 12.46 -16.74 -4.22
N LYS A 77 11.70 -17.82 -3.96
CA LYS A 77 10.78 -18.40 -4.95
C LYS A 77 9.43 -17.67 -4.93
N GLY A 78 8.63 -17.83 -5.98
CA GLY A 78 7.26 -17.29 -6.04
C GLY A 78 7.11 -15.93 -6.74
N LEU A 79 8.20 -15.31 -7.18
CA LEU A 79 8.20 -14.03 -7.92
C LEU A 79 8.70 -14.16 -9.36
N GLY A 80 8.53 -15.34 -9.98
CA GLY A 80 9.04 -15.62 -11.33
C GLY A 80 8.52 -14.67 -12.42
N ALA A 81 7.32 -14.10 -12.24
CA ALA A 81 6.74 -13.11 -13.15
C ALA A 81 7.54 -11.80 -13.26
N PHE A 82 8.38 -11.50 -12.25
CA PHE A 82 9.24 -10.33 -12.22
C PHE A 82 10.70 -10.65 -12.60
N SER A 83 11.01 -11.92 -12.93
CA SER A 83 12.37 -12.33 -13.26
C SER A 83 12.86 -11.65 -14.53
N GLY A 84 14.06 -11.06 -14.47
CA GLY A 84 14.66 -10.33 -15.59
C GLY A 84 14.02 -8.96 -15.87
N TYR A 85 13.01 -8.54 -15.10
CA TYR A 85 12.47 -7.19 -15.20
C TYR A 85 13.51 -6.15 -14.78
N SER A 86 13.66 -5.10 -15.58
CA SER A 86 14.63 -4.03 -15.33
C SER A 86 14.05 -2.66 -15.64
N ASN A 87 14.37 -1.67 -14.81
CA ASN A 87 14.01 -0.27 -15.00
C ASN A 87 15.04 0.66 -14.32
N GLN A 88 14.72 1.94 -14.19
CA GLN A 88 15.62 2.94 -13.61
C GLN A 88 16.02 2.70 -12.13
N PHE A 89 15.30 1.83 -11.42
CA PHE A 89 15.57 1.51 -10.02
C PHE A 89 16.33 0.18 -9.83
N SER A 90 16.55 -0.61 -10.88
CA SER A 90 17.13 -1.95 -10.77
C SER A 90 18.49 -1.98 -10.05
N ASP A 91 19.34 -0.99 -10.30
CA ASP A 91 20.66 -0.86 -9.66
C ASP A 91 20.65 0.09 -8.45
N HIS A 92 19.47 0.53 -8.01
CA HIS A 92 19.36 1.49 -6.92
C HIS A 92 19.69 0.81 -5.59
N LYS A 93 20.62 1.39 -4.81
CA LYS A 93 21.11 0.81 -3.54
C LYS A 93 20.02 0.39 -2.55
N TRP A 94 18.89 1.10 -2.54
CA TRP A 94 17.74 0.73 -1.70
C TRP A 94 17.08 -0.57 -2.12
N ILE A 95 17.02 -0.87 -3.41
CA ILE A 95 16.43 -2.12 -3.91
C ILE A 95 17.25 -3.30 -3.41
N THR A 96 18.58 -3.24 -3.53
CA THR A 96 19.47 -4.29 -3.00
C THR A 96 19.29 -4.45 -1.49
N ALA A 97 19.37 -3.36 -0.73
CA ALA A 97 19.26 -3.40 0.73
C ALA A 97 17.90 -3.93 1.21
N LEU A 98 16.80 -3.47 0.62
CA LEU A 98 15.45 -3.94 0.95
C LEU A 98 15.27 -5.42 0.57
N ALA A 99 15.73 -5.82 -0.62
CA ALA A 99 15.58 -7.20 -1.07
C ALA A 99 16.38 -8.17 -0.19
N ASP A 100 17.58 -7.79 0.22
CA ASP A 100 18.41 -8.58 1.13
C ASP A 100 17.76 -8.68 2.53
N ASP A 101 17.30 -7.57 3.10
CA ASP A 101 16.73 -7.54 4.45
C ASP A 101 15.39 -8.28 4.51
N LEU A 102 14.52 -8.10 3.50
CA LEU A 102 13.26 -8.84 3.40
C LEU A 102 13.49 -10.35 3.21
N ALA A 103 14.43 -10.74 2.35
CA ALA A 103 14.73 -12.16 2.15
C ALA A 103 15.34 -12.82 3.39
N ALA A 104 16.22 -12.11 4.13
CA ALA A 104 16.79 -12.60 5.38
C ALA A 104 15.74 -12.78 6.49
N ASN A 105 14.66 -11.99 6.45
CA ASN A 105 13.57 -11.99 7.43
C ASN A 105 12.24 -12.52 6.86
N ALA A 106 12.32 -13.45 5.90
CA ALA A 106 11.14 -14.11 5.32
C ALA A 106 10.28 -14.77 6.43
N GLY A 107 8.96 -14.54 6.39
CA GLY A 107 8.00 -15.01 7.39
C GLY A 107 7.83 -14.09 8.61
N SER A 108 8.75 -13.15 8.81
CA SER A 108 8.75 -12.19 9.94
C SER A 108 8.82 -10.74 9.49
N SER A 109 8.57 -10.47 8.20
CA SER A 109 8.54 -9.12 7.61
C SER A 109 7.12 -8.75 7.18
N ALA A 110 6.89 -7.50 6.80
CA ALA A 110 5.64 -7.09 6.17
C ALA A 110 5.91 -5.96 5.17
N LEU A 111 5.27 -6.05 4.01
CA LEU A 111 5.25 -4.98 3.02
C LEU A 111 3.82 -4.48 2.84
N THR A 112 3.62 -3.17 2.90
CA THR A 112 2.29 -2.55 2.69
C THR A 112 2.34 -1.52 1.56
N ALA A 113 1.18 -1.16 1.01
CA ALA A 113 1.03 -0.11 0.01
C ALA A 113 -0.14 0.80 0.36
N GLY A 114 0.04 2.12 0.22
CA GLY A 114 -1.02 3.09 0.43
C GLY A 114 -2.14 2.95 -0.60
N SER A 115 -3.37 3.23 -0.19
CA SER A 115 -4.61 3.04 -0.98
C SER A 115 -4.72 3.91 -2.24
N GLN A 116 -3.90 4.95 -2.35
CA GLN A 116 -3.82 5.84 -3.51
C GLN A 116 -3.14 5.21 -4.72
N HIS A 117 -2.52 4.05 -4.57
CA HIS A 117 -1.83 3.37 -5.65
C HIS A 117 -2.75 2.50 -6.50
N LYS A 118 -2.30 2.21 -7.72
CA LYS A 118 -3.07 1.40 -8.66
C LYS A 118 -3.18 -0.06 -8.18
N PRO A 119 -4.21 -0.81 -8.61
CA PRO A 119 -4.40 -2.22 -8.23
C PRO A 119 -3.17 -3.09 -8.48
N GLU A 120 -2.37 -2.81 -9.52
CA GLU A 120 -1.19 -3.59 -9.87
C GLU A 120 -0.07 -3.46 -8.82
N VAL A 121 0.05 -2.30 -8.16
CA VAL A 121 1.00 -2.10 -7.04
C VAL A 121 0.57 -2.93 -5.84
N HIS A 122 -0.72 -2.92 -5.51
CA HIS A 122 -1.28 -3.74 -4.43
C HIS A 122 -1.10 -5.24 -4.72
N ALA A 123 -1.33 -5.67 -5.97
CA ALA A 123 -1.10 -7.05 -6.40
C ALA A 123 0.38 -7.46 -6.29
N ALA A 124 1.31 -6.59 -6.69
CA ALA A 124 2.74 -6.85 -6.54
C ALA A 124 3.16 -6.93 -5.07
N VAL A 125 2.66 -6.05 -4.20
CA VAL A 125 2.91 -6.13 -2.76
C VAL A 125 2.34 -7.41 -2.15
N ALA A 126 1.14 -7.82 -2.57
CA ALA A 126 0.55 -9.08 -2.13
C ALA A 126 1.38 -10.29 -2.58
N ALA A 127 1.83 -10.31 -3.83
CA ALA A 127 2.70 -11.36 -4.36
C ALA A 127 4.03 -11.42 -3.60
N ILE A 128 4.64 -10.27 -3.27
CA ILE A 128 5.86 -10.20 -2.46
C ILE A 128 5.62 -10.79 -1.06
N ASN A 129 4.54 -10.38 -0.37
CA ASN A 129 4.22 -10.92 0.95
C ASN A 129 3.95 -12.44 0.90
N GLN A 130 3.26 -12.92 -0.13
CA GLN A 130 3.02 -14.35 -0.30
C GLN A 130 4.34 -15.11 -0.53
N ALA A 131 5.22 -14.60 -1.41
CA ALA A 131 6.51 -15.20 -1.71
C ALA A 131 7.46 -15.21 -0.50
N LEU A 132 7.41 -14.18 0.34
CA LEU A 132 8.15 -14.09 1.59
C LEU A 132 7.58 -14.97 2.71
N GLY A 133 6.41 -15.60 2.52
CA GLY A 133 5.75 -16.37 3.56
C GLY A 133 5.14 -15.51 4.68
N ASN A 134 4.89 -14.22 4.40
CA ASN A 134 4.27 -13.29 5.35
C ASN A 134 2.76 -13.53 5.48
N ALA A 135 2.13 -14.08 4.44
CA ALA A 135 0.71 -14.40 4.41
C ALA A 135 0.34 -15.43 5.50
N GLY A 136 -0.61 -15.08 6.37
CA GLY A 136 -1.04 -15.88 7.52
C GLY A 136 -0.13 -15.79 8.76
N ASN A 137 0.99 -15.07 8.66
CA ASN A 137 1.93 -14.86 9.78
C ASN A 137 1.90 -13.39 10.23
N THR A 138 2.47 -12.51 9.42
CA THR A 138 2.55 -11.06 9.67
C THR A 138 1.52 -10.28 8.87
N VAL A 139 1.02 -10.85 7.76
CA VAL A 139 0.00 -10.26 6.90
C VAL A 139 -1.18 -11.21 6.82
N ASN A 140 -2.35 -10.75 7.26
CA ASN A 140 -3.59 -11.53 7.18
C ASN A 140 -4.47 -10.98 6.05
N TYR A 141 -4.79 -11.83 5.09
CA TYR A 141 -5.78 -11.55 4.05
C TYR A 141 -7.14 -12.00 4.57
N LEU A 142 -8.01 -11.03 4.82
CA LEU A 142 -9.36 -11.26 5.31
C LEU A 142 -10.32 -11.09 4.15
N GLU A 143 -11.30 -11.99 4.06
CA GLU A 143 -12.45 -11.77 3.19
C GLU A 143 -13.21 -10.56 3.73
N VAL A 144 -13.26 -9.50 2.92
CA VAL A 144 -14.02 -8.30 3.24
C VAL A 144 -15.41 -8.47 2.63
N PRO A 145 -16.49 -8.34 3.42
CA PRO A 145 -17.84 -8.33 2.88
C PRO A 145 -17.94 -7.18 1.88
N HIS A 146 -18.12 -7.50 0.62
CA HIS A 146 -18.44 -6.55 -0.44
C HIS A 146 -19.84 -6.87 -0.95
N PHE A 147 -20.59 -5.83 -1.30
CA PHE A 147 -21.93 -6.01 -1.86
C PHE A 147 -21.86 -6.49 -3.32
N GLU A 148 -20.87 -6.00 -4.08
CA GLU A 148 -20.66 -6.30 -5.50
C GLU A 148 -19.15 -6.26 -5.84
N ASP A 149 -18.71 -7.11 -6.76
CA ASP A 149 -17.35 -7.09 -7.34
C ASP A 149 -17.26 -5.98 -8.41
N GLN A 150 -17.34 -4.72 -7.97
CA GLN A 150 -17.33 -3.56 -8.86
C GLN A 150 -16.33 -2.47 -8.46
N ASN A 151 -15.96 -1.66 -9.44
CA ASN A 151 -15.21 -0.44 -9.21
C ASN A 151 -16.18 0.66 -8.75
N ASN A 152 -16.17 0.97 -7.45
CA ASN A 152 -17.07 1.98 -6.87
C ASN A 152 -16.88 3.39 -7.45
N ASN A 153 -15.69 3.75 -7.95
CA ASN A 153 -15.49 5.04 -8.60
C ASN A 153 -16.25 5.09 -9.94
N GLN A 154 -16.21 4.00 -10.70
CA GLN A 154 -16.96 3.88 -11.95
C GLN A 154 -18.46 3.82 -11.68
N ALA A 155 -18.90 2.99 -10.74
CA ALA A 155 -20.31 2.87 -10.37
C ALA A 155 -20.89 4.21 -9.91
N PHE A 156 -20.14 4.99 -9.14
CA PHE A 156 -20.56 6.34 -8.75
C PHE A 156 -20.67 7.28 -9.96
N ALA A 157 -19.68 7.27 -10.87
CA ALA A 157 -19.73 8.06 -12.10
C ALA A 157 -20.95 7.71 -12.98
N ASP A 158 -21.26 6.42 -13.10
CA ASP A 158 -22.41 5.91 -13.86
C ASP A 158 -23.73 6.39 -13.23
N VAL A 159 -23.87 6.31 -11.90
CA VAL A 159 -25.04 6.84 -11.18
C VAL A 159 -25.20 8.34 -11.41
N VAL A 160 -24.12 9.12 -11.37
CA VAL A 160 -24.18 10.57 -11.64
C VAL A 160 -24.61 10.84 -13.09
N ALA A 161 -24.13 10.06 -14.06
CA ALA A 161 -24.55 10.16 -15.45
C ALA A 161 -26.05 9.85 -15.62
N ASP A 162 -26.55 8.82 -14.94
CA ASP A 162 -27.98 8.45 -14.96
C ASP A 162 -28.87 9.51 -14.29
N MET A 163 -28.40 10.13 -13.20
CA MET A 163 -29.07 11.28 -12.58
C MET A 163 -29.19 12.44 -13.58
N LYS A 164 -28.11 12.76 -14.31
CA LYS A 164 -28.09 13.82 -15.33
C LYS A 164 -28.98 13.51 -16.54
N ALA A 165 -29.11 12.24 -16.90
CA ALA A 165 -30.01 11.79 -17.96
C ALA A 165 -31.50 11.83 -17.56
N GLY A 166 -31.81 12.06 -16.28
CA GLY A 166 -33.17 11.99 -15.76
C GLY A 166 -33.69 10.56 -15.59
N ASN A 167 -32.78 9.56 -15.57
CA ASN A 167 -33.14 8.15 -15.37
C ASN A 167 -33.41 7.80 -13.90
N ILE A 168 -33.04 8.70 -12.96
CA ILE A 168 -33.17 8.51 -11.52
C ILE A 168 -34.04 9.62 -10.93
N ASP A 169 -35.20 9.24 -10.38
CA ASP A 169 -36.15 10.18 -9.77
C ASP A 169 -35.82 10.50 -8.31
N THR A 170 -35.18 9.59 -7.57
CA THR A 170 -34.95 9.73 -6.13
C THR A 170 -33.62 9.13 -5.72
N VAL A 171 -32.84 9.89 -4.94
CA VAL A 171 -31.55 9.48 -4.38
C VAL A 171 -31.59 9.61 -2.87
N VAL A 172 -31.15 8.57 -2.15
CA VAL A 172 -30.96 8.59 -0.70
C VAL A 172 -29.48 8.59 -0.40
N MET A 173 -28.98 9.68 0.20
CA MET A 173 -27.58 9.84 0.57
C MET A 173 -27.38 9.61 2.06
N VAL A 174 -26.49 8.70 2.44
CA VAL A 174 -26.24 8.33 3.85
C VAL A 174 -24.79 8.64 4.20
N GLY A 175 -24.57 9.59 5.11
CA GLY A 175 -23.25 9.91 5.65
C GLY A 175 -22.26 10.49 4.63
N VAL A 176 -22.74 11.05 3.51
CA VAL A 176 -21.90 11.58 2.42
C VAL A 176 -22.30 13.02 2.07
N ASN A 177 -21.36 13.77 1.47
CA ASN A 177 -21.60 15.10 0.91
C ASN A 177 -20.93 15.24 -0.48
N PRO A 178 -21.49 14.60 -1.53
CA PRO A 178 -20.87 14.54 -2.85
C PRO A 178 -20.70 15.90 -3.53
N VAL A 179 -21.52 16.91 -3.21
CA VAL A 179 -21.27 18.30 -3.69
C VAL A 179 -19.89 18.81 -3.27
N GLN A 180 -19.42 18.40 -2.08
CA GLN A 180 -18.11 18.77 -1.57
C GLN A 180 -17.02 17.76 -1.94
N THR A 181 -17.33 16.46 -1.95
CA THR A 181 -16.31 15.39 -1.99
C THR A 181 -16.18 14.70 -3.35
N ALA A 182 -17.14 14.88 -4.26
CA ALA A 182 -17.05 14.25 -5.58
C ALA A 182 -15.88 14.84 -6.37
N PRO A 183 -15.22 14.02 -7.22
CA PRO A 183 -14.30 14.53 -8.22
C PRO A 183 -14.96 15.60 -9.09
N ALA A 184 -14.23 16.69 -9.33
CA ALA A 184 -14.77 17.88 -10.01
C ALA A 184 -15.21 17.59 -11.47
N ASP A 185 -14.63 16.58 -12.10
CA ASP A 185 -14.96 16.12 -13.45
C ASP A 185 -16.34 15.44 -13.55
N LEU A 186 -16.89 14.94 -12.43
CA LEU A 186 -18.25 14.41 -12.40
C LEU A 186 -19.31 15.52 -12.37
N ASP A 187 -18.91 16.73 -11.95
CA ASP A 187 -19.76 17.92 -11.92
C ASP A 187 -21.09 17.64 -11.19
N PHE A 188 -21.00 17.06 -10.00
CA PHE A 188 -22.16 16.50 -9.27
C PHE A 188 -23.26 17.52 -8.95
N GLU A 189 -22.89 18.79 -8.73
CA GLU A 189 -23.83 19.85 -8.33
C GLU A 189 -24.72 20.33 -9.49
N ASN A 190 -24.28 20.18 -10.73
CA ASN A 190 -24.91 20.79 -11.92
C ASN A 190 -25.59 19.77 -12.84
#